data_AF-A0A2E1SMF8-F1
#
_entry.id   AF-A0A2E1SMF8-F1
#
_cell.length_a   1.000
_cell.length_b   1.000
_cell.length_c   1.000
_cell.angle_alpha   90.00
_cell.angle_beta   90.00
_cell.angle_gamma   90.00
#
_symmetry.space_group_name_H-M   'P 1'
#
loop_
_entity.id
_entity.type
_entity.pdbx_description
1 polymer ?
#
loop_
_entity_poly.entity_id
_entity_poly.type
_entity_poly.pdbx_seq_one_letter_code
_entity_poly.pdbx_strand_id
1 'polypeptide(L)'
;MVGLFVDGWYPSEEKAVMIIPLFTMAASLLTMAFPILMLISGSYISFVPWLILISDILLGLALLSTFSQRRVLILHRGVHLSAILLLASVAFVFVQAASSWFALALSGGLFVTTFRVASKTSAGYGVQFRKEWIASKYLKLNAKRLGHWKIINAKPTNGLMAISRTSRQLAVMYCRFDDDECWLHLDVFSQDIFNLEHFLFEEA
;
A
#
# COMPACT_ATOMS: atom_id res chain seq x y z
N MET A 1 -16.94 4.72 10.82
CA MET A 1 -17.78 3.53 10.58
C MET A 1 -17.40 2.48 11.59
N VAL A 2 -18.34 2.10 12.44
CA VAL A 2 -18.16 1.13 13.53
C VAL A 2 -18.29 -0.26 12.90
N GLY A 3 -17.23 -1.05 12.94
CA GLY A 3 -17.35 -2.48 12.66
C GLY A 3 -18.18 -3.10 13.78
N LEU A 4 -19.33 -3.68 13.43
CA LEU A 4 -20.00 -4.61 14.33
C LEU A 4 -18.98 -5.69 14.72
N PHE A 5 -18.85 -5.96 16.02
CA PHE A 5 -18.09 -7.10 16.53
C PHE A 5 -18.86 -8.35 16.11
N VAL A 6 -18.52 -8.90 14.93
CA VAL A 6 -19.20 -10.06 14.35
C VAL A 6 -18.25 -11.25 14.42
N ASP A 7 -18.75 -12.39 14.91
CA ASP A 7 -18.09 -13.70 14.87
C ASP A 7 -16.66 -13.77 15.44
N GLY A 8 -16.38 -12.98 16.48
CA GLY A 8 -15.06 -12.94 17.15
C GLY A 8 -13.99 -12.15 16.39
N TRP A 9 -14.38 -11.32 15.42
CA TRP A 9 -13.48 -10.38 14.75
C TRP A 9 -13.36 -9.07 15.51
N TYR A 10 -12.13 -8.63 15.73
CA TYR A 10 -11.78 -7.37 16.35
C TYR A 10 -11.15 -6.42 15.33
N PRO A 11 -11.40 -5.10 15.38
CA PRO A 11 -10.61 -4.15 14.62
C PRO A 11 -9.15 -4.19 15.09
N SER A 12 -8.21 -4.25 14.15
CA SER A 12 -6.79 -4.09 14.43
C SER A 12 -6.50 -2.59 14.45
N GLU A 13 -6.10 -2.04 15.60
CA GLU A 13 -6.00 -0.59 15.86
C GLU A 13 -4.89 0.14 15.10
N GLU A 14 -4.23 -0.48 14.12
CA GLU A 14 -3.29 0.23 13.23
C GLU A 14 -4.07 1.19 12.31
N LYS A 15 -4.39 2.37 12.85
CA LYS A 15 -4.75 3.55 12.07
C LYS A 15 -3.55 3.90 11.20
N ALA A 16 -3.79 4.07 9.90
CA ALA A 16 -2.77 4.54 8.98
C ALA A 16 -2.25 5.92 9.44
N VAL A 17 -0.99 6.00 9.84
CA VAL A 17 -0.36 7.25 10.30
C VAL A 17 0.11 8.04 9.08
N MET A 18 -0.66 9.05 8.71
CA MET A 18 -0.39 9.85 7.49
C MET A 18 0.74 10.88 7.64
N ILE A 19 1.30 11.07 8.83
CA ILE A 19 2.29 12.12 9.09
C ILE A 19 3.50 11.97 8.17
N ILE A 20 4.15 10.79 8.17
CA ILE A 20 5.37 10.56 7.40
C ILE A 20 5.12 10.70 5.88
N PRO A 21 4.12 10.01 5.28
CA PRO A 21 3.80 10.20 3.87
C PRO A 21 3.47 11.65 3.51
N LEU A 22 2.74 12.37 4.36
CA LEU A 22 2.33 13.76 4.07
C LEU A 22 3.54 14.71 4.05
N PHE A 23 4.40 14.65 5.06
CA PHE A 23 5.58 15.52 5.15
C PHE A 23 6.59 15.22 4.04
N THR A 24 6.84 13.95 3.76
CA THR A 24 7.77 13.54 2.68
C THR A 24 7.24 13.93 1.30
N MET A 25 5.94 13.79 1.04
CA MET A 25 5.32 14.29 -0.20
C MET A 25 5.40 15.81 -0.32
N ALA A 26 5.09 16.56 0.75
CA ALA A 26 5.19 18.02 0.73
C ALA A 26 6.64 18.48 0.46
N ALA A 27 7.62 17.85 1.11
CA ALA A 27 9.04 18.12 0.87
C ALA A 27 9.44 17.80 -0.58
N SER A 28 8.90 16.72 -1.17
CA SER A 28 9.19 16.36 -2.56
C SER A 28 8.69 17.41 -3.56
N LEU A 29 7.54 18.06 -3.32
CA LEU A 29 7.03 19.13 -4.18
C LEU A 29 7.97 20.34 -4.18
N LEU A 30 8.47 20.70 -2.99
CA LEU A 30 9.43 21.78 -2.86
C LEU A 30 10.70 21.47 -3.66
N THR A 31 11.23 20.26 -3.54
CA THR A 31 12.44 19.84 -4.27
C THR A 31 12.21 19.60 -5.76
N MET A 32 10.96 19.48 -6.23
CA MET A 32 10.59 19.47 -7.65
C MET A 32 10.39 20.88 -8.23
N ALA A 33 9.93 21.84 -7.43
CA ALA A 33 9.72 23.22 -7.88
C ALA A 33 11.04 23.92 -8.24
N PHE A 34 12.10 23.71 -7.45
CA PHE A 34 13.42 24.31 -7.72
C PHE A 34 14.03 23.89 -9.07
N PRO A 35 14.07 22.60 -9.45
CA PRO A 35 14.45 22.15 -10.78
C PRO A 35 13.75 22.88 -11.92
N ILE A 36 12.43 23.10 -11.81
CA ILE A 36 11.64 23.77 -12.83
C ILE A 36 12.11 25.22 -13.00
N LEU A 37 12.29 25.93 -11.89
CA LEU A 37 12.80 27.31 -11.89
C LEU A 37 14.23 27.39 -12.46
N MET A 38 15.10 26.44 -12.11
CA MET A 38 16.47 26.37 -12.61
C MET A 38 16.52 26.09 -14.12
N LEU A 39 15.65 25.20 -14.63
CA LEU A 39 15.56 24.92 -16.06
C LEU A 39 15.01 26.11 -16.85
N ILE A 40 14.01 26.82 -16.32
CA ILE A 40 13.43 28.01 -16.97
C ILE A 40 14.45 29.17 -16.97
N SER A 41 15.15 29.39 -15.86
CA SER A 41 16.14 30.46 -15.74
C SER A 41 17.45 30.19 -16.47
N GLY A 42 17.71 28.94 -16.87
CA GLY A 42 18.97 28.51 -17.45
C GLY A 42 20.16 28.55 -16.48
N SER A 43 19.90 28.80 -15.18
CA SER A 43 20.94 28.93 -14.15
C SER A 43 21.02 27.66 -13.29
N TYR A 44 22.24 27.29 -12.88
CA TYR A 44 22.49 26.13 -12.02
C TYR A 44 21.96 24.79 -12.56
N ILE A 45 21.90 24.63 -13.89
CA ILE A 45 21.36 23.42 -14.56
C ILE A 45 22.10 22.15 -14.12
N SER A 46 23.39 22.24 -13.82
CA SER A 46 24.19 21.11 -13.30
C SER A 46 23.68 20.54 -11.97
N PHE A 47 22.91 21.31 -11.20
CA PHE A 47 22.35 20.88 -9.92
C PHE A 47 20.95 20.24 -10.04
N VAL A 48 20.28 20.42 -11.19
CA VAL A 48 18.93 19.91 -11.45
C VAL A 48 18.80 18.40 -11.22
N PRO A 49 19.70 17.52 -11.73
CA PRO A 49 19.59 16.08 -11.52
C PRO A 49 19.56 15.67 -10.04
N TRP A 50 20.35 16.36 -9.20
CA TRP A 50 20.44 16.07 -7.76
C TRP A 50 19.14 16.39 -7.03
N LEU A 51 18.48 17.50 -7.39
CA LEU A 51 17.20 17.87 -6.81
C LEU A 51 16.07 16.92 -7.23
N ILE A 52 16.09 16.43 -8.47
CA ILE A 52 15.15 15.38 -8.92
C ILE A 52 15.39 14.10 -8.13
N LEU A 53 16.65 13.67 -7.95
CA LEU A 53 16.98 12.49 -7.15
C LEU A 53 16.49 12.61 -5.71
N ILE A 54 16.68 13.77 -5.07
CA ILE A 54 16.18 14.02 -3.71
C ILE A 54 14.65 13.89 -3.67
N SER A 55 13.96 14.45 -4.67
CA SER A 55 12.50 14.34 -4.79
C SER A 55 12.06 12.87 -4.90
N ASP A 56 12.74 12.09 -5.73
CA ASP A 56 12.48 10.67 -5.92
C ASP A 56 12.73 9.86 -4.65
N ILE A 57 13.78 10.17 -3.90
CA ILE A 57 14.05 9.54 -2.59
C ILE A 57 12.92 9.84 -1.60
N LEU A 58 12.50 11.10 -1.50
CA LEU A 58 11.38 11.49 -0.62
C LEU A 58 10.08 10.80 -1.01
N LEU A 59 9.78 10.69 -2.31
CA LEU A 59 8.64 9.95 -2.84
C LEU A 59 8.75 8.44 -2.57
N GLY A 60 9.94 7.88 -2.71
CA GLY A 60 10.22 6.49 -2.34
C GLY A 60 9.96 6.20 -0.86
N LEU A 61 10.38 7.11 0.02
CA LEU A 61 10.09 7.02 1.46
C LEU A 61 8.60 7.12 1.75
N ALA A 62 7.88 8.03 1.09
CA ALA A 62 6.43 8.15 1.21
C ALA A 62 5.70 6.85 0.79
N LEU A 63 6.15 6.23 -0.32
CA LEU A 63 5.64 4.96 -0.80
C LEU A 63 5.89 3.81 0.18
N LEU A 64 7.13 3.68 0.65
CA LEU A 64 7.51 2.64 1.60
C LEU A 64 6.74 2.78 2.92
N SER A 65 6.58 4.01 3.42
CA SER A 65 5.80 4.27 4.63
C SER A 65 4.31 3.95 4.43
N THR A 66 3.74 4.26 3.27
CA THR A 66 2.35 3.92 2.96
C THR A 66 2.17 2.40 2.83
N PHE A 67 3.14 1.71 2.23
CA PHE A 67 3.14 0.27 2.05
C PHE A 67 3.29 -0.50 3.37
N SER A 68 4.21 -0.07 4.26
CA SER A 68 4.45 -0.75 5.53
C SER A 68 3.23 -0.75 6.45
N GLN A 69 2.34 0.23 6.30
CA GLN A 69 1.10 0.35 7.07
C GLN A 69 0.00 -0.62 6.63
N ARG A 70 0.02 -1.13 5.39
CA ARG A 70 -1.07 -1.94 4.83
C ARG A 70 -0.52 -3.01 3.88
N ARG A 71 -0.54 -4.28 4.31
CA ARG A 71 -0.04 -5.41 3.52
C ARG A 71 -0.86 -5.65 2.25
N VAL A 72 -2.15 -5.34 2.26
CA VAL A 72 -3.05 -5.46 1.09
C VAL A 72 -2.59 -4.61 -0.09
N LEU A 73 -1.85 -3.53 0.15
CA LEU A 73 -1.35 -2.64 -0.91
C LEU A 73 -0.36 -3.30 -1.86
N ILE A 74 0.20 -4.47 -1.50
CA ILE A 74 1.03 -5.28 -2.41
C ILE A 74 0.29 -5.69 -3.68
N LEU A 75 -1.05 -5.69 -3.67
CA LEU A 75 -1.88 -6.04 -4.83
C LEU A 75 -2.38 -4.81 -5.60
N HIS A 76 -2.14 -3.61 -5.07
CA HIS A 76 -2.69 -2.40 -5.62
C HIS A 76 -1.84 -1.91 -6.80
N ARG A 77 -2.46 -1.85 -8.00
CA ARG A 77 -1.78 -1.45 -9.25
C ARG A 77 -1.07 -0.10 -9.15
N GLY A 78 -1.63 0.84 -8.38
CA GLY A 78 -1.01 2.15 -8.15
C GLY A 78 0.37 2.06 -7.47
N VAL A 79 0.57 1.09 -6.57
CA VAL A 79 1.87 0.90 -5.89
C VAL A 79 2.90 0.36 -6.86
N HIS A 80 2.55 -0.61 -7.70
CA HIS A 80 3.45 -1.13 -8.73
C HIS A 80 3.81 -0.05 -9.76
N LEU A 81 2.82 0.74 -10.19
CA LEU A 81 3.07 1.86 -11.10
C LEU A 81 4.02 2.88 -10.48
N SER A 82 3.81 3.25 -9.21
CA SER A 82 4.74 4.12 -8.48
C SER A 82 6.15 3.53 -8.38
N ALA A 83 6.29 2.23 -8.10
CA ALA A 83 7.61 1.59 -8.06
C ALA A 83 8.31 1.63 -9.43
N ILE A 84 7.58 1.39 -10.52
CA ILE A 84 8.10 1.50 -11.89
C ILE A 84 8.51 2.94 -12.21
N LEU A 85 7.67 3.92 -11.86
CA LEU A 85 7.97 5.34 -12.08
C LEU A 85 9.19 5.80 -11.28
N LEU A 86 9.36 5.33 -10.04
CA LEU A 86 10.54 5.61 -9.22
C LEU A 86 11.81 5.07 -9.88
N LEU A 87 11.80 3.79 -10.29
CA LEU A 87 12.96 3.18 -10.96
C LEU A 87 13.27 3.88 -12.28
N ALA A 88 12.25 4.19 -13.07
CA ALA A 88 12.42 4.91 -14.33
C ALA A 88 13.02 6.30 -14.08
N SER A 89 12.44 7.08 -13.14
CA SER A 89 12.92 8.42 -12.83
C SER A 89 14.39 8.39 -12.41
N VAL A 90 14.75 7.55 -11.43
CA VAL A 90 16.14 7.38 -10.96
C VAL A 90 17.08 6.98 -12.10
N ALA A 91 16.67 6.06 -12.97
CA ALA A 91 17.47 5.63 -14.11
C ALA A 91 17.70 6.77 -15.11
N PHE A 92 16.69 7.61 -15.38
CA PHE A 92 16.77 8.68 -16.38
C PHE A 92 17.39 9.98 -15.85
N VAL A 93 17.46 10.20 -14.54
CA VAL A 93 18.02 11.43 -13.94
C VAL A 93 19.46 11.74 -14.39
N PHE A 94 20.30 10.71 -14.59
CA PHE A 94 21.71 10.88 -14.95
C PHE A 94 22.05 10.45 -16.38
N VAL A 95 21.06 10.05 -17.18
CA VAL A 95 21.29 9.69 -18.57
C VAL A 95 21.50 10.98 -19.36
N GLN A 96 22.74 11.22 -19.78
CA GLN A 96 23.12 12.46 -20.48
C GLN A 96 22.34 12.69 -21.79
N ALA A 97 21.86 11.62 -22.44
CA ALA A 97 21.01 11.70 -23.63
C ALA A 97 19.54 12.03 -23.31
N ALA A 98 19.12 11.91 -22.05
CA ALA A 98 17.74 12.15 -21.62
C ALA A 98 17.59 13.59 -21.12
N SER A 99 16.49 14.23 -21.49
CA SER A 99 16.17 15.58 -21.01
C SER A 99 15.81 15.53 -19.52
N SER A 100 16.33 16.47 -18.71
CA SER A 100 15.93 16.62 -17.31
C SER A 100 14.42 16.91 -17.16
N TRP A 101 13.78 17.49 -18.19
CA TRP A 101 12.32 17.66 -18.24
C TRP A 101 11.58 16.33 -18.24
N PHE A 102 12.15 15.29 -18.88
CA PHE A 102 11.56 13.96 -18.91
C PHE A 102 11.64 13.30 -17.52
N ALA A 103 12.80 13.37 -16.87
CA ALA A 103 12.97 12.88 -15.50
C ALA A 103 12.02 13.61 -14.52
N LEU A 104 11.88 14.93 -14.65
CA LEU A 104 10.90 15.73 -13.91
C LEU A 104 9.45 15.27 -14.14
N ALA A 105 9.07 15.00 -15.39
CA ALA A 105 7.74 14.51 -15.72
C ALA A 105 7.46 13.13 -15.08
N LEU A 106 8.47 12.25 -15.05
CA LEU A 106 8.38 10.96 -14.35
C LEU A 106 8.22 11.15 -12.84
N SER A 107 9.00 12.04 -12.21
CA SER A 107 8.89 12.37 -10.78
C SER A 107 7.53 13.00 -10.44
N GLY A 108 6.99 13.87 -11.31
CA GLY A 108 5.64 14.40 -11.18
C GLY A 108 4.56 13.32 -11.29
N GLY A 109 4.72 12.37 -12.22
CA GLY A 109 3.87 11.19 -12.32
C GLY A 109 3.92 10.34 -11.04
N LEU A 110 5.12 10.10 -10.52
CA LEU A 110 5.37 9.38 -9.28
C LEU A 110 4.68 10.04 -8.08
N PHE A 111 4.74 11.37 -7.99
CA PHE A 111 4.03 12.14 -6.97
C PHE A 111 2.52 11.88 -7.02
N VAL A 112 1.92 12.03 -8.20
CA VAL A 112 0.47 11.87 -8.38
C VAL A 112 0.02 10.45 -8.03
N THR A 113 0.75 9.42 -8.45
CA THR A 113 0.39 8.03 -8.15
C THR A 113 0.55 7.72 -6.66
N THR A 114 1.62 8.20 -6.02
CA THR A 114 1.87 8.04 -4.59
C THR A 114 0.80 8.74 -3.76
N PHE A 115 0.47 9.99 -4.09
CA PHE A 115 -0.58 10.75 -3.42
C PHE A 115 -1.94 10.07 -3.52
N ARG A 116 -2.31 9.55 -4.70
CA ARG A 116 -3.57 8.81 -4.87
C ARG A 116 -3.65 7.56 -4.00
N VAL A 117 -2.55 6.82 -3.86
CA VAL A 117 -2.51 5.63 -2.99
C VAL A 117 -2.63 6.04 -1.53
N ALA A 118 -1.80 6.99 -1.07
CA ALA A 118 -1.80 7.47 0.31
C ALA A 118 -3.17 8.06 0.72
N SER A 119 -3.77 8.86 -0.16
CA SER A 119 -5.09 9.47 0.06
C SER A 119 -6.18 8.40 0.26
N LYS A 120 -6.23 7.36 -0.57
CA LYS A 120 -7.20 6.26 -0.38
C LYS A 120 -6.97 5.51 0.93
N THR A 121 -5.71 5.23 1.27
CA THR A 121 -5.37 4.61 2.56
C THR A 121 -5.85 5.45 3.74
N SER A 122 -5.66 6.77 3.69
CA SER A 122 -6.10 7.70 4.73
C SER A 122 -7.62 7.90 4.81
N ALA A 123 -8.32 7.75 3.68
CA ALA A 123 -9.77 7.89 3.60
C ALA A 123 -10.51 6.69 4.22
N GLY A 124 -9.80 5.76 4.87
CA GLY A 124 -10.38 4.61 5.55
C GLY A 124 -10.76 3.46 4.62
N TYR A 125 -10.27 3.46 3.38
CA TYR A 125 -10.54 2.36 2.43
C TYR A 125 -9.84 1.08 2.89
N GLY A 126 -8.77 1.20 3.68
CA GLY A 126 -8.07 0.10 4.33
C GLY A 126 -8.60 -0.15 5.74
N VAL A 127 -9.28 -1.27 5.95
CA VAL A 127 -9.71 -1.77 7.28
C VAL A 127 -9.02 -3.09 7.55
N GLN A 128 -8.51 -3.24 8.77
CA GLN A 128 -7.84 -4.45 9.21
C GLN A 128 -8.61 -5.06 10.37
N PHE A 129 -8.92 -6.34 10.24
CA PHE A 129 -9.58 -7.14 11.25
C PHE A 129 -8.63 -8.22 11.73
N ARG A 130 -8.76 -8.62 12.99
CA ARG A 130 -8.05 -9.75 13.58
C ARG A 130 -9.02 -10.67 14.29
N LYS A 131 -8.77 -11.97 14.23
CA LYS A 131 -9.51 -13.01 14.94
C LYS A 131 -8.51 -14.00 15.50
N GLU A 132 -8.70 -14.38 16.76
CA GLU A 132 -7.91 -15.44 17.37
C GLU A 132 -8.22 -16.76 16.66
N TRP A 133 -7.19 -17.54 16.32
CA TRP A 133 -7.34 -18.81 15.63
C TRP A 133 -6.48 -19.90 16.27
N ILE A 134 -7.14 -20.98 16.68
CA ILE A 134 -6.47 -22.17 17.17
C ILE A 134 -5.89 -22.92 15.96
N ALA A 135 -4.55 -22.92 15.84
CA ALA A 135 -3.81 -23.50 14.72
C ALA A 135 -4.12 -25.00 14.42
N SER A 136 -4.67 -25.74 15.39
CA SER A 136 -5.07 -27.14 15.24
C SER A 136 -6.42 -27.34 14.55
N LYS A 137 -7.25 -26.29 14.44
CA LYS A 137 -8.57 -26.33 13.81
C LYS A 137 -8.51 -25.78 12.39
N TYR A 138 -9.10 -26.50 11.43
CA TYR A 138 -9.21 -25.99 10.07
C TYR A 138 -10.28 -24.91 9.94
N LEU A 139 -10.00 -23.89 9.14
CA LEU A 139 -10.94 -22.83 8.81
C LEU A 139 -11.54 -23.07 7.43
N LYS A 140 -12.86 -22.89 7.35
CA LYS A 140 -13.63 -23.01 6.12
C LYS A 140 -14.23 -21.67 5.73
N LEU A 141 -13.92 -21.24 4.52
CA LEU A 141 -14.53 -20.04 3.94
C LEU A 141 -15.98 -20.33 3.55
N ASN A 142 -16.86 -19.34 3.70
CA ASN A 142 -18.23 -19.43 3.22
C ASN A 142 -18.29 -19.80 1.72
N ALA A 143 -19.10 -20.82 1.40
CA ALA A 143 -19.26 -21.32 0.04
C ALA A 143 -19.68 -20.23 -0.97
N LYS A 144 -20.49 -19.25 -0.53
CA LYS A 144 -20.93 -18.12 -1.37
C LYS A 144 -19.78 -17.19 -1.78
N ARG A 145 -18.66 -17.21 -1.06
CA ARG A 145 -17.50 -16.32 -1.28
C ARG A 145 -16.30 -17.01 -1.91
N LEU A 146 -16.29 -18.35 -1.97
CA LEU A 146 -15.17 -19.15 -2.53
C LEU A 146 -14.76 -18.68 -3.94
N GLY A 147 -15.71 -18.26 -4.78
CA GLY A 147 -15.45 -17.86 -6.17
C GLY A 147 -14.50 -16.66 -6.34
N HIS A 148 -14.31 -15.83 -5.30
CA HIS A 148 -13.45 -14.64 -5.37
C HIS A 148 -12.21 -14.71 -4.49
N TRP A 149 -12.05 -15.80 -3.72
CA TRP A 149 -10.94 -15.99 -2.80
C TRP A 149 -10.02 -17.09 -3.32
N LYS A 150 -8.78 -16.72 -3.61
CA LYS A 150 -7.71 -17.65 -3.93
C LYS A 150 -6.98 -18.04 -2.65
N ILE A 151 -7.09 -19.30 -2.25
CA ILE A 151 -6.37 -19.87 -1.12
C ILE A 151 -4.97 -20.26 -1.61
N ILE A 152 -3.93 -19.69 -0.98
CA ILE A 152 -2.53 -19.97 -1.26
C ILE A 152 -2.00 -21.02 -0.28
N ASN A 153 -2.32 -20.85 0.99
CA ASN A 153 -1.95 -21.77 2.05
C ASN A 153 -3.07 -21.87 3.08
N ALA A 154 -3.49 -23.09 3.37
CA ALA A 154 -4.52 -23.38 4.39
C ALA A 154 -3.90 -23.59 5.79
N LYS A 155 -2.58 -23.75 5.89
CA LYS A 155 -1.89 -23.90 7.16
C LYS A 155 -1.55 -22.53 7.77
N PRO A 156 -1.59 -22.39 9.11
CA PRO A 156 -1.21 -21.17 9.79
C PRO A 156 0.25 -20.87 9.50
N THR A 157 0.51 -19.76 8.82
CA THR A 157 1.86 -19.29 8.47
C THR A 157 1.94 -17.78 8.62
N ASN A 158 3.14 -17.27 8.91
CA ASN A 158 3.43 -15.83 8.94
C ASN A 158 3.32 -15.14 7.56
N GLY A 159 3.06 -15.92 6.50
CA GLY A 159 2.91 -15.47 5.13
C GLY A 159 1.44 -15.24 4.71
N LEU A 160 1.26 -14.85 3.45
CA LEU A 160 -0.07 -14.72 2.86
C LEU A 160 -0.74 -16.09 2.73
N MET A 161 -1.94 -16.21 3.30
CA MET A 161 -2.72 -17.45 3.31
C MET A 161 -3.80 -17.44 2.24
N ALA A 162 -4.51 -16.32 2.09
CA ALA A 162 -5.56 -16.17 1.09
C ALA A 162 -5.61 -14.75 0.54
N ILE A 163 -6.02 -14.63 -0.71
CA ILE A 163 -6.13 -13.35 -1.42
C ILE A 163 -7.48 -13.28 -2.10
N SER A 164 -8.14 -12.13 -2.02
CA SER A 164 -9.30 -11.79 -2.83
C SER A 164 -9.02 -10.54 -3.65
N ARG A 165 -9.38 -10.61 -4.92
CA ARG A 165 -9.25 -9.51 -5.87
C ARG A 165 -10.51 -9.43 -6.72
N THR A 166 -11.25 -8.35 -6.53
CA THR A 166 -12.38 -7.96 -7.37
C THR A 166 -12.11 -6.56 -7.95
N SER A 167 -13.02 -6.06 -8.78
CA SER A 167 -12.91 -4.69 -9.33
C SER A 167 -13.05 -3.60 -8.27
N ARG A 168 -13.72 -3.89 -7.14
CA ARG A 168 -14.02 -2.92 -6.06
C ARG A 168 -13.32 -3.23 -4.73
N GLN A 169 -12.67 -4.39 -4.63
CA GLN A 169 -12.07 -4.83 -3.39
C GLN A 169 -10.77 -5.61 -3.63
N LEU A 170 -9.78 -5.31 -2.79
CA LEU A 170 -8.64 -6.17 -2.53
C LEU A 170 -8.71 -6.62 -1.08
N ALA A 171 -8.43 -7.89 -0.81
CA ALA A 171 -8.29 -8.35 0.56
C ALA A 171 -7.20 -9.41 0.64
N VAL A 172 -6.49 -9.42 1.76
CA VAL A 172 -5.49 -10.43 2.06
C VAL A 172 -5.71 -10.96 3.46
N MET A 173 -5.43 -12.24 3.62
CA MET A 173 -5.49 -12.94 4.90
C MET A 173 -4.13 -13.52 5.21
N TYR A 174 -3.69 -13.39 6.46
CA TYR A 174 -2.41 -13.92 6.95
C TYR A 174 -2.51 -14.21 8.44
N CYS A 175 -1.74 -15.15 8.96
CA CYS A 175 -1.60 -15.34 10.40
C CYS A 175 -0.35 -14.59 10.89
N ARG A 176 -0.38 -14.11 12.13
CA ARG A 176 0.81 -13.71 12.89
C ARG A 176 0.83 -14.53 14.18
N PHE A 177 1.93 -15.22 14.43
CA PHE A 177 2.15 -15.89 15.71
C PHE A 177 2.65 -14.86 16.74
N ASP A 178 2.02 -14.84 17.91
CA ASP A 178 2.41 -14.05 19.07
C ASP A 178 2.43 -14.99 20.28
N ASP A 179 3.60 -15.25 20.86
CA ASP A 179 3.82 -16.09 22.06
C ASP A 179 2.93 -17.36 22.15
N ASP A 180 2.92 -18.16 21.07
CA ASP A 180 2.15 -19.42 20.86
C ASP A 180 0.69 -19.30 20.40
N GLU A 181 0.12 -18.09 20.32
CA GLU A 181 -1.22 -17.84 19.77
C GLU A 181 -1.16 -17.38 18.30
N CYS A 182 -1.97 -17.98 17.42
CA CYS A 182 -2.09 -17.54 16.02
C CYS A 182 -3.22 -16.52 15.88
N TRP A 183 -2.86 -15.29 15.54
CA TRP A 183 -3.80 -14.24 15.21
C TRP A 183 -4.03 -14.20 13.70
N LEU A 184 -5.24 -14.54 13.28
CA LEU A 184 -5.65 -14.43 11.89
C LEU A 184 -5.99 -12.96 11.58
N HIS A 185 -5.20 -12.35 10.72
CA HIS A 185 -5.42 -11.01 10.22
C HIS A 185 -6.10 -11.04 8.85
N LEU A 186 -7.01 -10.10 8.66
CA LEU A 186 -7.68 -9.81 7.41
C LEU A 186 -7.50 -8.32 7.12
N ASP A 187 -6.73 -7.99 6.09
CA ASP A 187 -6.51 -6.63 5.63
C ASP A 187 -7.31 -6.41 4.34
N VAL A 188 -8.28 -5.50 4.39
CA VAL A 188 -9.22 -5.23 3.31
C VAL A 188 -9.05 -3.81 2.81
N PHE A 189 -8.86 -3.67 1.51
CA PHE A 189 -8.88 -2.40 0.80
C PHE A 189 -10.09 -2.35 -0.13
N SER A 190 -11.14 -1.62 0.27
CA SER A 190 -12.37 -1.52 -0.51
C SER A 190 -12.98 -0.12 -0.44
N GLN A 191 -13.78 0.20 -1.47
CA GLN A 191 -14.67 1.36 -1.47
C GLN A 191 -15.98 1.06 -0.74
N ASP A 192 -16.33 -0.23 -0.63
CA ASP A 192 -17.58 -0.71 -0.05
C ASP A 192 -17.32 -1.29 1.36
N ILE A 193 -18.36 -1.37 2.18
CA ILE A 193 -18.28 -1.98 3.52
C ILE A 193 -18.03 -3.49 3.35
N PHE A 194 -16.96 -3.99 3.97
CA PHE A 194 -16.70 -5.42 4.00
C PHE A 194 -17.56 -6.10 5.07
N ASN A 195 -18.52 -6.92 4.66
CA ASN A 195 -19.35 -7.69 5.58
C ASN A 195 -18.57 -8.91 6.11
N LEU A 196 -18.36 -8.98 7.43
CA LEU A 196 -17.69 -10.10 8.12
C LEU A 196 -18.64 -11.23 8.54
N GLU A 197 -19.94 -11.01 8.48
CA GLU A 197 -20.94 -11.97 8.91
C GLU A 197 -20.83 -13.27 8.11
N HIS A 198 -20.74 -14.39 8.83
CA HIS A 198 -20.62 -15.72 8.24
C HIS A 198 -19.41 -15.86 7.29
N PHE A 199 -18.33 -15.10 7.51
CA PHE A 199 -17.19 -15.07 6.59
C PHE A 199 -16.33 -16.33 6.67
N LEU A 200 -15.98 -16.75 7.90
CA LEU A 200 -15.14 -17.91 8.20
C LEU A 200 -15.76 -18.75 9.32
N PHE A 201 -15.73 -20.06 9.14
CA PHE A 201 -16.22 -21.05 10.09
C PHE A 201 -15.07 -21.96 10.54
N GLU A 202 -15.05 -22.35 11.81
CA GLU A 202 -14.20 -23.46 12.26
C GLU A 202 -14.87 -24.78 11.87
N GLU A 203 -14.10 -25.70 11.28
CA GLU A 203 -14.60 -27.05 11.01
C GLU A 203 -14.67 -27.81 12.35
N ALA A 204 -15.83 -28.43 12.60
CA ALA A 204 -16.15 -29.12 13.85
C ALA A 204 -15.37 -30.43 14.02
#